data_AF-A0A8A3PNU5-F1
#
_entry.id   AF-A0A8A3PNU5-F1
#
_cell.length_a   1.000
_cell.length_b   1.000
_cell.length_c   1.000
_cell.angle_alpha   90.00
_cell.angle_beta   90.00
_cell.angle_gamma   90.00
#
_symmetry.space_group_name_H-M   'P 1'
#
loop_
_entity.id
_entity.type
_entity.pdbx_description
1 polymer ?
#
loop_
_entity_poly.entity_id
_entity_poly.type
_entity_poly.pdbx_seq_one_letter_code
_entity_poly.pdbx_strand_id
1 'polypeptide(L)'
;MVLIPGDNKVQIPELADTEDPPAYTPYDTPAPSIISGSAAPRDLSSLPSSSSPSPPNPPPNIPISNPISSSRPVSLSGPLKILDSVSASSSVTLYHHVTVTGPIKSSSKVNLSDDVTVEGDIKASSSVVLDGGEGKGGVRILGTVKGSSSVEMTGDVYVQVDVKSSSQVVLEGVGGLVKIGGKVDASASVTIRGRVEVGNVQGSGRVTIESLDKQRIILGKLNSSGGLEIDGNVEVRNELKVNGNVKIKGELLVHGNFTVNGNVKVDPGSKLILDAKRTIHGTLEDA
;
A
#
# COMPACT_ATOMS: atom_id res chain seq x y z
N MET A 1 -39.04 -51.84 18.75
CA MET A 1 -39.35 -50.59 19.48
C MET A 1 -38.09 -49.75 19.37
N VAL A 2 -37.97 -48.76 18.50
CA VAL A 2 -38.68 -47.47 18.38
C VAL A 2 -38.44 -46.99 16.92
N LEU A 3 -39.47 -46.94 16.07
CA LEU A 3 -40.23 -45.75 15.62
C LEU A 3 -39.41 -44.62 14.99
N ILE A 4 -39.59 -44.48 13.67
CA ILE A 4 -39.17 -43.39 12.79
C ILE A 4 -40.19 -42.25 12.92
N PRO A 5 -39.76 -40.98 13.09
CA PRO A 5 -40.49 -39.81 12.61
C PRO A 5 -39.72 -39.22 11.40
N GLY A 6 -40.32 -39.00 10.23
CA GLY A 6 -41.55 -38.24 10.01
C GLY A 6 -41.13 -36.86 9.48
N ASP A 7 -41.42 -36.62 8.20
CA ASP A 7 -41.05 -35.46 7.39
C ASP A 7 -41.16 -34.10 8.10
N ASN A 8 -40.03 -33.42 8.28
CA ASN A 8 -40.00 -31.98 8.55
C ASN A 8 -39.62 -31.23 7.27
N LYS A 9 -40.61 -31.05 6.39
CA LYS A 9 -40.56 -30.03 5.34
C LYS A 9 -40.54 -28.67 6.02
N VAL A 10 -39.42 -27.98 5.95
CA VAL A 10 -39.34 -26.55 6.29
C VAL A 10 -40.11 -25.80 5.21
N GLN A 11 -41.28 -25.31 5.62
CA GLN A 11 -42.19 -24.52 4.81
C GLN A 11 -41.59 -23.12 4.67
N ILE A 12 -41.16 -22.80 3.45
CA ILE A 12 -40.65 -21.49 3.04
C ILE A 12 -41.84 -20.53 3.04
N PRO A 13 -41.77 -19.36 3.70
CA PRO A 13 -42.82 -18.35 3.60
C PRO A 13 -42.90 -17.80 2.18
N GLU A 14 -44.06 -17.96 1.56
CA GLU A 14 -44.49 -17.31 0.32
C GLU A 14 -45.06 -15.92 0.67
N LEU A 15 -44.90 -14.96 -0.26
CA LEU A 15 -45.28 -13.52 -0.29
C LEU A 15 -44.05 -12.60 -0.28
N ALA A 16 -43.83 -11.69 -1.24
CA ALA A 16 -44.70 -11.15 -2.27
C ALA A 16 -43.89 -10.76 -3.52
N ASP A 17 -44.53 -10.87 -4.68
CA ASP A 17 -44.07 -10.38 -5.97
C ASP A 17 -43.62 -8.91 -5.88
N THR A 18 -42.32 -8.66 -6.02
CA THR A 18 -41.81 -7.34 -6.37
C THR A 18 -41.47 -7.37 -7.85
N GLU A 19 -42.35 -6.75 -8.63
CA GLU A 19 -42.18 -6.51 -10.06
C GLU A 19 -40.78 -5.97 -10.38
N ASP A 20 -40.13 -6.59 -11.36
CA ASP A 20 -38.93 -6.06 -11.99
C ASP A 20 -39.17 -4.61 -12.46
N PRO A 21 -38.23 -3.68 -12.24
CA PRO A 21 -38.38 -2.32 -12.74
C PRO A 21 -38.43 -2.34 -14.28
N PRO A 22 -39.33 -1.56 -14.91
CA PRO A 22 -39.48 -1.56 -16.35
C PRO A 22 -38.22 -1.07 -17.07
N ALA A 23 -37.96 -1.65 -18.25
CA ALA A 23 -36.84 -1.32 -19.11
C ALA A 23 -36.85 0.17 -19.52
N TYR A 24 -35.67 0.80 -19.46
CA TYR A 24 -35.45 2.17 -19.92
C TYR A 24 -35.77 2.32 -21.42
N THR A 25 -36.70 3.21 -21.77
CA THR A 25 -36.84 3.79 -23.12
C THR A 25 -36.58 5.31 -23.07
N PRO A 26 -35.75 5.86 -23.97
CA PRO A 26 -35.44 7.28 -24.00
C PRO A 26 -36.41 8.04 -24.91
N TYR A 27 -36.65 9.31 -24.57
CA TYR A 27 -37.48 10.32 -25.24
C TYR A 27 -38.97 10.30 -24.92
N ASP A 28 -39.39 11.28 -24.11
CA ASP A 28 -40.67 11.92 -24.35
C ASP A 28 -40.63 13.44 -24.08
N THR A 29 -41.24 14.17 -25.00
CA THR A 29 -41.19 15.62 -25.15
C THR A 29 -42.51 16.17 -24.59
N PRO A 30 -42.55 17.21 -23.73
CA PRO A 30 -43.84 17.72 -23.29
C PRO A 30 -44.52 18.55 -24.39
N ALA A 31 -45.70 18.11 -24.82
CA ALA A 31 -46.63 18.86 -25.66
C ALA A 31 -47.26 20.05 -24.89
N PRO A 32 -47.63 21.15 -25.56
CA PRO A 32 -48.02 22.40 -24.92
C PRO A 32 -49.50 22.41 -24.49
N SER A 33 -49.76 22.92 -23.28
CA SER A 33 -51.12 23.11 -22.76
C SER A 33 -51.64 24.50 -23.13
N ILE A 34 -52.76 24.53 -23.87
CA ILE A 34 -53.56 25.73 -24.17
C ILE A 34 -54.32 26.11 -22.89
N ILE A 35 -54.18 27.36 -22.43
CA ILE A 35 -55.04 27.96 -21.40
C ILE A 35 -55.64 29.25 -21.98
N SER A 36 -56.95 29.22 -22.24
CA SER A 36 -57.79 30.42 -22.38
C SER A 36 -58.42 30.74 -21.03
N GLY A 37 -58.29 31.97 -20.57
CA GLY A 37 -58.96 32.46 -19.36
C GLY A 37 -58.42 33.83 -18.91
N SER A 38 -59.26 34.85 -19.04
CA SER A 38 -58.96 36.27 -18.88
C SER A 38 -58.76 36.75 -17.43
N ALA A 39 -57.85 37.73 -17.29
CA ALA A 39 -57.92 38.94 -16.46
C ALA A 39 -57.26 39.01 -15.05
N ALA A 40 -56.49 40.11 -14.93
CA ALA A 40 -55.94 40.83 -13.78
C ALA A 40 -54.57 40.41 -13.20
N PRO A 41 -53.56 41.32 -13.16
CA PRO A 41 -52.24 41.03 -12.60
C PRO A 41 -52.27 41.13 -11.07
N ARG A 42 -51.73 40.12 -10.37
CA ARG A 42 -51.44 40.19 -8.94
C ARG A 42 -49.97 40.54 -8.71
N ASP A 43 -49.81 41.58 -7.92
CA ASP A 43 -48.60 42.20 -7.40
C ASP A 43 -47.70 41.18 -6.67
N LEU A 44 -46.45 41.02 -7.12
CA LEU A 44 -45.46 40.05 -6.62
C LEU A 44 -44.39 40.70 -5.72
N SER A 45 -44.66 41.87 -5.16
CA SER A 45 -43.70 42.70 -4.41
C SER A 45 -43.31 42.19 -3.00
N SER A 46 -43.49 40.92 -2.66
CA SER A 46 -43.12 40.40 -1.33
C SER A 46 -42.63 38.95 -1.28
N LEU A 47 -41.84 38.51 -2.27
CA LEU A 47 -41.04 37.29 -2.11
C LEU A 47 -39.73 37.63 -1.38
N PRO A 48 -39.37 36.93 -0.28
CA PRO A 48 -38.07 37.12 0.36
C PRO A 48 -36.98 36.73 -0.64
N SER A 49 -35.99 37.60 -0.80
CA SER A 49 -34.83 37.39 -1.67
C SER A 49 -34.16 36.07 -1.31
N SER A 50 -34.29 35.07 -2.19
CA SER A 50 -33.52 33.83 -2.10
C SER A 50 -32.05 34.20 -2.13
N SER A 51 -31.34 33.98 -1.02
CA SER A 51 -29.88 34.04 -1.00
C SER A 51 -29.36 33.07 -2.05
N SER A 52 -28.80 33.61 -3.12
CA SER A 52 -28.09 32.83 -4.13
C SER A 52 -27.09 31.90 -3.42
N PRO A 53 -27.02 30.60 -3.76
CA PRO A 53 -25.98 29.75 -3.22
C PRO A 53 -24.63 30.38 -3.57
N SER A 54 -23.82 30.64 -2.53
CA SER A 54 -22.45 31.09 -2.70
C SER A 54 -21.76 30.14 -3.71
N PRO A 55 -20.99 30.67 -4.68
CA PRO A 55 -20.23 29.80 -5.57
C PRO A 55 -19.38 28.84 -4.74
N PRO A 56 -19.22 27.57 -5.17
CA PRO A 56 -18.35 26.64 -4.46
C PRO A 56 -16.99 27.30 -4.29
N ASN A 57 -16.46 27.29 -3.06
CA ASN A 57 -15.15 27.86 -2.77
C ASN A 57 -14.16 27.36 -3.83
N PRO A 58 -13.37 28.24 -4.46
CA PRO A 58 -12.33 27.78 -5.36
C PRO A 58 -11.43 26.79 -4.60
N PRO A 59 -10.94 25.73 -5.27
CA PRO A 59 -10.10 24.74 -4.61
C PRO A 59 -8.94 25.45 -3.89
N PRO A 60 -8.54 25.00 -2.69
CA PRO A 60 -7.49 25.64 -1.92
C PRO A 60 -6.24 25.81 -2.80
N ASN A 61 -5.78 27.06 -2.93
CA ASN A 61 -4.69 27.40 -3.83
C ASN A 61 -3.37 26.95 -3.18
N ILE A 62 -2.96 25.69 -3.45
CA ILE A 62 -1.74 25.10 -2.90
C ILE A 62 -0.53 25.89 -3.46
N PRO A 63 0.36 26.44 -2.61
CA PRO A 63 1.58 27.10 -3.05
C PRO A 63 2.36 26.23 -4.04
N ILE A 64 2.78 26.83 -5.16
CA ILE A 64 3.56 26.15 -6.20
C ILE A 64 4.99 26.71 -6.20
N SER A 65 5.97 25.82 -6.14
CA SER A 65 7.39 26.12 -6.28
C SER A 65 7.91 25.56 -7.60
N ASN A 66 8.88 26.26 -8.19
CA ASN A 66 9.71 25.74 -9.28
C ASN A 66 10.69 24.65 -8.75
N PRO A 67 11.48 24.00 -9.62
CA PRO A 67 12.53 23.07 -9.20
C PRO A 67 13.43 23.68 -8.13
N ILE A 68 13.82 22.88 -7.14
CA ILE A 68 14.64 23.32 -6.01
C ILE A 68 16.04 22.72 -6.18
N SER A 69 17.06 23.58 -6.18
CA SER A 69 18.46 23.16 -6.16
C SER A 69 19.20 23.93 -5.06
N SER A 70 19.78 23.21 -4.10
CA SER A 70 20.44 23.81 -2.94
C SER A 70 21.75 23.11 -2.61
N SER A 71 22.78 23.87 -2.24
CA SER A 71 24.02 23.34 -1.65
C SER A 71 23.88 23.02 -0.16
N ARG A 72 22.76 23.42 0.45
CA ARG A 72 22.43 23.26 1.88
C ARG A 72 21.29 22.27 2.09
N PRO A 73 21.04 21.83 3.33
CA PRO A 73 19.84 21.05 3.65
C PRO A 73 18.57 21.75 3.16
N VAL A 74 17.64 20.97 2.60
CA VAL A 74 16.32 21.42 2.21
C VAL A 74 15.32 20.84 3.21
N SER A 75 14.59 21.69 3.91
CA SER A 75 13.51 21.29 4.81
C SER A 75 12.26 22.08 4.46
N LEU A 76 11.22 21.40 3.99
CA LEU A 76 9.99 22.03 3.50
C LEU A 76 8.79 21.38 4.17
N SER A 77 7.87 22.23 4.62
CA SER A 77 6.55 21.84 5.12
C SER A 77 5.50 22.31 4.14
N GLY A 78 4.47 21.50 3.89
CA GLY A 78 3.35 21.89 3.07
C GLY A 78 2.21 22.57 3.85
N PRO A 79 1.06 22.82 3.17
CA PRO A 79 0.75 22.36 1.81
C PRO A 79 1.65 23.02 0.76
N LEU A 80 2.32 22.22 -0.07
CA LEU A 80 3.27 22.73 -1.08
C LEU A 80 3.34 21.77 -2.28
N LYS A 81 3.30 22.31 -3.50
CA LYS A 81 3.56 21.59 -4.74
C LYS A 81 4.85 22.07 -5.38
N ILE A 82 5.79 21.19 -5.61
CA ILE A 82 7.06 21.48 -6.27
C ILE A 82 6.99 20.89 -7.68
N LEU A 83 7.13 21.76 -8.68
CA LEU A 83 7.16 21.36 -10.08
C LEU A 83 8.55 20.80 -10.40
N ASP A 84 8.56 19.56 -10.89
CA ASP A 84 9.74 18.81 -11.31
C ASP A 84 10.68 18.47 -10.13
N SER A 85 11.97 18.80 -10.17
CA SER A 85 12.97 18.14 -9.30
C SER A 85 13.31 18.88 -8.00
N VAL A 86 13.67 18.11 -6.96
CA VAL A 86 14.28 18.62 -5.72
C VAL A 86 15.67 18.01 -5.58
N SER A 87 16.70 18.86 -5.57
CA SER A 87 18.10 18.45 -5.46
C SER A 87 18.80 19.19 -4.33
N ALA A 88 19.45 18.46 -3.43
CA ALA A 88 20.27 19.05 -2.37
C ALA A 88 21.65 18.38 -2.29
N SER A 89 22.71 19.18 -2.13
CA SER A 89 24.05 18.68 -1.78
C SER A 89 24.16 18.24 -0.30
N SER A 90 23.05 18.27 0.42
CA SER A 90 22.91 17.79 1.80
C SER A 90 21.57 17.06 1.94
N SER A 91 20.99 16.97 3.14
CA SER A 91 19.73 16.26 3.38
C SER A 91 18.52 16.96 2.76
N VAL A 92 17.53 16.17 2.38
CA VAL A 92 16.19 16.64 1.99
C VAL A 92 15.18 16.12 3.02
N THR A 93 14.36 17.00 3.56
CA THR A 93 13.29 16.67 4.49
C THR A 93 12.00 17.33 4.03
N LEU A 94 11.00 16.54 3.66
CA LEU A 94 9.69 17.03 3.23
C LEU A 94 8.63 16.46 4.18
N TYR A 95 7.71 17.30 4.64
CA TYR A 95 6.68 16.88 5.58
C TYR A 95 5.39 17.71 5.47
N HIS A 96 4.27 17.19 5.96
CA HIS A 96 2.94 17.82 5.93
C HIS A 96 2.44 18.21 4.53
N HIS A 97 1.84 17.28 3.77
CA HIS A 97 1.16 17.59 2.49
C HIS A 97 2.07 18.22 1.43
N VAL A 98 3.21 17.59 1.13
CA VAL A 98 4.12 18.04 0.07
C VAL A 98 4.01 17.13 -1.15
N THR A 99 3.83 17.72 -2.33
CA THR A 99 3.85 17.00 -3.61
C THR A 99 5.05 17.43 -4.44
N VAL A 100 5.84 16.47 -4.93
CA VAL A 100 6.96 16.68 -5.85
C VAL A 100 6.67 15.92 -7.14
N THR A 101 6.56 16.62 -8.27
CA THR A 101 6.19 15.96 -9.55
C THR A 101 7.39 15.33 -10.28
N GLY A 102 8.60 15.58 -9.81
CA GLY A 102 9.84 15.04 -10.39
C GLY A 102 10.69 14.29 -9.37
N PRO A 103 11.96 13.99 -9.72
CA PRO A 103 12.84 13.20 -8.87
C PRO A 103 13.40 14.02 -7.70
N ILE A 104 13.65 13.32 -6.58
CA ILE A 104 14.37 13.84 -5.42
C ILE A 104 15.80 13.28 -5.42
N LYS A 105 16.80 14.16 -5.33
CA LYS A 105 18.21 13.80 -5.24
C LYS A 105 18.85 14.44 -4.01
N SER A 106 19.52 13.65 -3.19
CA SER A 106 20.26 14.12 -2.03
C SER A 106 21.64 13.48 -1.98
N SER A 107 22.67 14.30 -1.72
CA SER A 107 24.03 13.80 -1.41
C SER A 107 24.16 13.28 0.03
N SER A 108 23.08 13.29 0.81
CA SER A 108 23.02 12.75 2.17
C SER A 108 21.73 11.94 2.34
N LYS A 109 20.89 12.28 3.31
CA LYS A 109 19.64 11.58 3.65
C LYS A 109 18.41 12.21 2.99
N VAL A 110 17.42 11.39 2.66
CA VAL A 110 16.07 11.84 2.30
C VAL A 110 15.10 11.36 3.36
N ASN A 111 14.38 12.28 3.99
CA ASN A 111 13.35 12.00 4.98
C ASN A 111 12.01 12.54 4.49
N LEU A 112 11.02 11.68 4.29
CA LEU A 112 9.66 12.08 3.89
C LEU A 112 8.67 11.62 4.95
N SER A 113 7.80 12.50 5.44
CA SER A 113 6.79 12.14 6.43
C SER A 113 5.47 12.89 6.29
N ASP A 114 4.39 12.39 6.89
CA ASP A 114 3.11 13.10 7.05
C ASP A 114 2.51 13.64 5.71
N ASP A 115 1.99 12.73 4.89
CA ASP A 115 1.40 13.02 3.56
C ASP A 115 2.37 13.64 2.55
N VAL A 116 3.29 12.83 2.02
CA VAL A 116 4.22 13.26 0.98
C VAL A 116 4.08 12.41 -0.26
N THR A 117 3.86 13.06 -1.41
CA THR A 117 3.79 12.39 -2.71
C THR A 117 4.98 12.79 -3.58
N VAL A 118 5.64 11.80 -4.16
CA VAL A 118 6.75 11.98 -5.10
C VAL A 118 6.46 11.19 -6.38
N GLU A 119 6.25 11.89 -7.48
CA GLU A 119 5.94 11.25 -8.77
C GLU A 119 7.20 10.68 -9.46
N GLY A 120 8.39 11.15 -9.07
CA GLY A 120 9.67 10.70 -9.61
C GLY A 120 10.45 9.73 -8.72
N ASP A 121 11.69 9.44 -9.15
CA ASP A 121 12.65 8.65 -8.40
C ASP A 121 13.16 9.38 -7.15
N ILE A 122 13.50 8.63 -6.10
CA ILE A 122 14.24 9.13 -4.94
C ILE A 122 15.65 8.53 -4.95
N LYS A 123 16.68 9.37 -4.89
CA LYS A 123 18.09 8.97 -4.84
C LYS A 123 18.81 9.67 -3.70
N ALA A 124 19.23 8.90 -2.69
CA ALA A 124 20.00 9.39 -1.56
C ALA A 124 21.39 8.73 -1.54
N SER A 125 22.45 9.53 -1.41
CA SER A 125 23.81 9.01 -1.24
C SER A 125 24.08 8.44 0.17
N SER A 126 23.15 8.59 1.11
CA SER A 126 23.13 7.91 2.40
C SER A 126 21.84 7.10 2.54
N SER A 127 21.01 7.39 3.55
CA SER A 127 19.77 6.66 3.82
C SER A 127 18.52 7.35 3.25
N VAL A 128 17.49 6.57 2.98
CA VAL A 128 16.13 7.06 2.75
C VAL A 128 15.25 6.60 3.90
N VAL A 129 14.52 7.52 4.52
CA VAL A 129 13.55 7.25 5.58
C VAL A 129 12.20 7.77 5.13
N LEU A 130 11.20 6.88 5.10
CA LEU A 130 9.84 7.18 4.68
C LEU A 130 8.90 6.82 5.83
N ASP A 131 8.28 7.83 6.43
CA ASP A 131 7.38 7.65 7.56
C ASP A 131 5.98 8.12 7.17
N GLY A 132 5.12 7.17 6.80
CA GLY A 132 3.73 7.46 6.47
C GLY A 132 2.88 7.84 7.67
N GLY A 133 3.35 7.58 8.89
CA GLY A 133 2.53 7.53 10.09
C GLY A 133 1.38 6.51 10.00
N GLU A 134 0.63 6.39 11.08
CA GLU A 134 -0.64 5.65 11.12
C GLU A 134 -1.78 6.62 10.78
N GLY A 135 -2.38 6.48 9.59
CA GLY A 135 -3.53 7.29 9.19
C GLY A 135 -3.21 8.77 8.88
N LYS A 136 -1.94 9.15 8.73
CA LYS A 136 -1.48 10.54 8.50
C LYS A 136 -1.29 10.90 7.01
N GLY A 137 -2.06 10.30 6.12
CA GLY A 137 -2.01 10.56 4.66
C GLY A 137 -0.94 9.75 3.90
N GLY A 138 0.05 9.21 4.61
CA GLY A 138 1.02 8.25 4.08
C GLY A 138 2.10 8.88 3.19
N VAL A 139 3.08 8.08 2.79
CA VAL A 139 4.10 8.48 1.81
C VAL A 139 3.90 7.71 0.52
N ARG A 140 3.75 8.41 -0.61
CA ARG A 140 3.47 7.81 -1.92
C ARG A 140 4.57 8.14 -2.91
N ILE A 141 5.17 7.13 -3.51
CA ILE A 141 6.29 7.30 -4.45
C ILE A 141 6.00 6.48 -5.71
N LEU A 142 5.87 7.17 -6.83
CA LEU A 142 5.58 6.53 -8.12
C LEU A 142 6.85 6.05 -8.81
N GLY A 143 8.02 6.56 -8.41
CA GLY A 143 9.33 6.15 -8.95
C GLY A 143 10.04 5.06 -8.15
N THR A 144 11.33 4.88 -8.47
CA THR A 144 12.22 3.98 -7.72
C THR A 144 12.83 4.70 -6.52
N VAL A 145 12.92 4.02 -5.37
CA VAL A 145 13.65 4.50 -4.20
C VAL A 145 15.03 3.87 -4.16
N LYS A 146 16.09 4.69 -4.11
CA LYS A 146 17.47 4.22 -4.01
C LYS A 146 18.22 4.92 -2.88
N GLY A 147 18.69 4.13 -1.91
CA GLY A 147 19.61 4.57 -0.86
C GLY A 147 20.96 3.87 -0.97
N SER A 148 22.07 4.61 -0.94
CA SER A 148 23.41 4.02 -0.91
C SER A 148 23.80 3.43 0.46
N SER A 149 23.05 3.76 1.51
CA SER A 149 23.15 3.10 2.83
C SER A 149 21.88 2.27 3.04
N SER A 150 21.02 2.63 3.99
CA SER A 150 19.77 1.93 4.29
C SER A 150 18.55 2.56 3.60
N VAL A 151 17.49 1.79 3.46
CA VAL A 151 16.14 2.31 3.20
C VAL A 151 15.22 1.81 4.30
N GLU A 152 14.49 2.74 4.93
CA GLU A 152 13.57 2.47 6.03
C GLU A 152 12.20 3.03 5.68
N MET A 153 11.17 2.22 5.93
CA MET A 153 9.78 2.54 5.64
C MET A 153 8.92 2.15 6.83
N THR A 154 8.14 3.10 7.35
CA THR A 154 7.30 2.89 8.54
C THR A 154 5.90 3.45 8.31
N GLY A 155 4.87 2.74 8.78
CA GLY A 155 3.47 3.14 8.67
C GLY A 155 2.91 2.98 7.26
N ASP A 156 2.14 3.97 6.79
CA ASP A 156 1.48 3.96 5.48
C ASP A 156 2.42 4.42 4.34
N VAL A 157 3.18 3.50 3.74
CA VAL A 157 4.13 3.81 2.66
C VAL A 157 3.83 3.01 1.41
N TYR A 158 3.73 3.69 0.27
CA TYR A 158 3.41 3.10 -1.02
C TYR A 158 4.50 3.44 -2.04
N VAL A 159 5.21 2.44 -2.53
CA VAL A 159 6.16 2.56 -3.64
C VAL A 159 5.68 1.76 -4.83
N GLN A 160 5.52 2.41 -5.97
CA GLN A 160 4.97 1.77 -7.15
C GLN A 160 5.98 0.84 -7.85
N VAL A 161 7.26 1.23 -7.86
CA VAL A 161 8.33 0.52 -8.59
C VAL A 161 9.24 -0.22 -7.60
N ASP A 162 10.55 0.00 -7.67
CA ASP A 162 11.55 -0.76 -6.91
C ASP A 162 12.05 0.02 -5.70
N VAL A 163 12.56 -0.71 -4.72
CA VAL A 163 13.37 -0.19 -3.62
C VAL A 163 14.74 -0.85 -3.67
N LYS A 164 15.80 -0.05 -3.74
CA LYS A 164 17.19 -0.51 -3.88
C LYS A 164 18.04 0.07 -2.76
N SER A 165 18.77 -0.80 -2.07
CA SER A 165 19.69 -0.44 -1.01
C SER A 165 21.02 -1.17 -1.15
N SER A 166 22.11 -0.42 -0.99
CA SER A 166 23.46 -1.01 -0.89
C SER A 166 23.79 -1.53 0.51
N SER A 167 22.87 -1.46 1.46
CA SER A 167 22.96 -2.06 2.79
C SER A 167 21.63 -2.76 3.13
N GLN A 168 21.02 -2.44 4.27
CA GLN A 168 19.78 -3.04 4.73
C GLN A 168 18.52 -2.31 4.22
N VAL A 169 17.43 -3.07 4.06
CA VAL A 169 16.08 -2.54 3.89
C VAL A 169 15.24 -2.95 5.09
N VAL A 170 14.52 -1.98 5.68
CA VAL A 170 13.62 -2.18 6.81
C VAL A 170 12.22 -1.72 6.41
N LEU A 171 11.25 -2.61 6.49
CA LEU A 171 9.85 -2.37 6.15
C LEU A 171 9.00 -2.66 7.39
N GLU A 172 8.42 -1.63 7.99
CA GLU A 172 7.61 -1.73 9.21
C GLU A 172 6.19 -1.20 8.97
N GLY A 173 5.29 -2.09 8.57
CA GLY A 173 3.86 -1.81 8.47
C GLY A 173 3.13 -1.93 9.81
N VAL A 174 3.67 -1.35 10.87
CA VAL A 174 3.02 -1.33 12.20
C VAL A 174 2.14 -0.10 12.28
N GLY A 175 0.85 -0.28 12.59
CA GLY A 175 -0.14 0.82 12.53
C GLY A 175 -0.48 1.31 11.12
N GLY A 176 0.09 0.71 10.07
CA GLY A 176 -0.13 1.11 8.68
C GLY A 176 0.13 -0.03 7.69
N LEU A 177 0.23 0.29 6.41
CA LEU A 177 0.60 -0.65 5.36
C LEU A 177 1.83 -0.16 4.60
N VAL A 178 2.88 -0.98 4.55
CA VAL A 178 3.98 -0.80 3.59
C VAL A 178 3.68 -1.65 2.35
N LYS A 179 3.50 -1.00 1.20
CA LYS A 179 3.22 -1.65 -0.08
C LYS A 179 4.23 -1.26 -1.14
N ILE A 180 4.89 -2.25 -1.73
CA ILE A 180 5.89 -2.08 -2.78
C ILE A 180 5.47 -2.91 -3.99
N GLY A 181 5.14 -2.24 -5.09
CA GLY A 181 4.67 -2.89 -6.32
C GLY A 181 5.75 -3.72 -7.02
N GLY A 182 6.99 -3.25 -6.99
CA GLY A 182 8.13 -3.89 -7.66
C GLY A 182 9.02 -4.69 -6.71
N LYS A 183 10.33 -4.61 -6.96
CA LYS A 183 11.35 -5.40 -6.27
C LYS A 183 12.02 -4.59 -5.16
N VAL A 184 12.14 -5.20 -3.99
CA VAL A 184 13.07 -4.83 -2.92
C VAL A 184 14.39 -5.55 -3.14
N ASP A 185 15.47 -4.80 -3.36
CA ASP A 185 16.83 -5.31 -3.59
C ASP A 185 17.79 -4.73 -2.55
N ALA A 186 18.21 -5.55 -1.61
CA ALA A 186 19.12 -5.18 -0.52
C ALA A 186 20.44 -5.94 -0.62
N SER A 187 21.55 -5.22 -0.55
CA SER A 187 22.89 -5.82 -0.57
C SER A 187 23.30 -6.42 0.78
N ALA A 188 22.56 -6.13 1.85
CA ALA A 188 22.70 -6.78 3.16
C ALA A 188 21.39 -7.46 3.57
N SER A 189 20.89 -7.19 4.77
CA SER A 189 19.67 -7.81 5.30
C SER A 189 18.39 -7.12 4.81
N VAL A 190 17.29 -7.87 4.81
CA VAL A 190 15.93 -7.32 4.69
C VAL A 190 15.17 -7.68 5.96
N THR A 191 14.55 -6.68 6.58
CA THR A 191 13.68 -6.87 7.74
C THR A 191 12.29 -6.41 7.38
N ILE A 192 11.29 -7.28 7.59
CA ILE A 192 9.89 -7.02 7.25
C ILE A 192 9.07 -7.28 8.49
N ARG A 193 8.33 -6.27 8.97
CA ARG A 193 7.55 -6.37 10.21
C ARG A 193 6.16 -5.78 10.02
N GLY A 194 5.17 -6.39 10.66
CA GLY A 194 3.78 -5.95 10.60
C GLY A 194 3.10 -6.24 9.26
N ARG A 195 2.25 -5.33 8.76
CA ARG A 195 1.49 -5.52 7.52
C ARG A 195 2.27 -5.01 6.32
N VAL A 196 2.84 -5.94 5.53
CA VAL A 196 3.66 -5.59 4.37
C VAL A 196 3.28 -6.40 3.13
N GLU A 197 3.15 -5.73 1.99
CA GLU A 197 2.94 -6.34 0.67
C GLU A 197 4.08 -5.95 -0.27
N VAL A 198 4.84 -6.91 -0.77
CA VAL A 198 5.96 -6.66 -1.71
C VAL A 198 5.85 -7.55 -2.94
N GLY A 199 6.07 -6.98 -4.12
CA GLY A 199 6.20 -7.72 -5.37
C GLY A 199 7.29 -8.78 -5.28
N ASN A 200 8.56 -8.38 -5.20
CA ASN A 200 9.68 -9.33 -5.07
C ASN A 200 10.67 -8.87 -3.99
N VAL A 201 11.22 -9.79 -3.22
CA VAL A 201 12.25 -9.52 -2.22
C VAL A 201 13.53 -10.26 -2.61
N GLN A 202 14.63 -9.52 -2.71
CA GLN A 202 15.98 -10.06 -2.87
C GLN A 202 16.89 -9.46 -1.80
N GLY A 203 17.34 -10.30 -0.87
CA GLY A 203 18.36 -9.96 0.11
C GLY A 203 19.64 -10.74 -0.13
N SER A 204 20.77 -10.04 -0.30
CA SER A 204 22.09 -10.69 -0.35
C SER A 204 22.57 -11.19 1.02
N GLY A 205 21.91 -10.75 2.10
CA GLY A 205 22.08 -11.27 3.45
C GLY A 205 20.83 -12.00 3.96
N ARG A 206 20.72 -12.05 5.30
CA ARG A 206 19.58 -12.66 5.99
C ARG A 206 18.30 -11.86 5.74
N VAL A 207 17.20 -12.57 5.53
CA VAL A 207 15.86 -11.99 5.53
C VAL A 207 15.15 -12.39 6.83
N THR A 208 14.60 -11.41 7.53
CA THR A 208 13.83 -11.61 8.77
C THR A 208 12.43 -11.07 8.56
N ILE A 209 11.42 -11.88 8.87
CA ILE A 209 10.02 -11.56 8.65
C ILE A 209 9.27 -11.79 9.96
N GLU A 210 8.60 -10.76 10.47
CA GLU A 210 7.83 -10.80 11.71
C GLU A 210 6.41 -10.26 11.44
N SER A 211 5.46 -11.17 11.27
CA SER A 211 4.05 -10.79 11.15
C SER A 211 3.45 -10.63 12.54
N LEU A 212 2.84 -9.47 12.79
CA LEU A 212 2.10 -9.22 14.03
C LEU A 212 0.69 -9.84 13.97
N ASP A 213 0.04 -9.99 15.13
CA ASP A 213 -1.25 -10.65 15.25
C ASP A 213 -2.31 -10.08 14.28
N LYS A 214 -3.00 -10.98 13.57
CA LYS A 214 -4.04 -10.70 12.55
C LYS A 214 -3.54 -9.96 11.30
N GLN A 215 -2.24 -9.67 11.20
CA GLN A 215 -1.64 -9.13 10.00
C GLN A 215 -1.09 -10.26 9.13
N ARG A 216 -0.90 -9.99 7.85
CA ARG A 216 -0.31 -10.93 6.90
C ARG A 216 0.77 -10.20 6.12
N ILE A 217 1.89 -10.88 5.92
CA ILE A 217 2.94 -10.44 5.01
C ILE A 217 2.80 -11.22 3.72
N ILE A 218 2.72 -10.50 2.60
CA ILE A 218 2.50 -11.08 1.27
C ILE A 218 3.67 -10.69 0.37
N LEU A 219 4.36 -11.70 -0.13
CA LEU A 219 5.49 -11.54 -1.03
C LEU A 219 5.17 -12.25 -2.35
N GLY A 220 5.55 -11.68 -3.49
CA GLY A 220 5.51 -12.42 -4.75
C GLY A 220 6.63 -13.44 -4.79
N LYS A 221 7.88 -13.03 -5.02
CA LYS A 221 9.06 -13.90 -4.93
C LYS A 221 9.95 -13.51 -3.74
N LEU A 222 10.54 -14.50 -3.07
CA LEU A 222 11.49 -14.29 -1.99
C LEU A 222 12.82 -15.00 -2.29
N ASN A 223 13.91 -14.24 -2.35
CA ASN A 223 15.27 -14.76 -2.48
C ASN A 223 16.16 -14.21 -1.35
N SER A 224 16.77 -15.10 -0.57
CA SER A 224 17.75 -14.75 0.45
C SER A 224 19.06 -15.52 0.26
N SER A 225 20.19 -14.83 0.32
CA SER A 225 21.51 -15.45 0.29
C SER A 225 22.14 -15.69 1.66
N GLY A 226 21.49 -15.25 2.77
CA GLY A 226 22.05 -15.34 4.13
C GLY A 226 21.18 -16.12 5.14
N GLY A 227 20.10 -16.73 4.68
CA GLY A 227 19.13 -17.44 5.53
C GLY A 227 17.83 -16.66 5.74
N LEU A 228 16.80 -17.36 6.19
CA LEU A 228 15.46 -16.82 6.38
C LEU A 228 14.96 -17.14 7.78
N GLU A 229 14.48 -16.15 8.49
CA GLU A 229 13.75 -16.33 9.74
C GLU A 229 12.35 -15.75 9.59
N ILE A 230 11.35 -16.57 9.91
CA ILE A 230 9.95 -16.20 9.87
C ILE A 230 9.38 -16.37 11.27
N ASP A 231 8.72 -15.33 11.75
CA ASP A 231 7.87 -15.31 12.92
C ASP A 231 6.47 -14.80 12.50
N GLY A 232 5.43 -15.62 12.67
CA GLY A 232 4.06 -15.31 12.28
C GLY A 232 3.63 -15.81 10.88
N ASN A 233 2.61 -15.18 10.30
CA ASN A 233 1.92 -15.65 9.10
C ASN A 233 2.44 -14.97 7.81
N VAL A 234 3.07 -15.76 6.93
CA VAL A 234 3.69 -15.27 5.70
C VAL A 234 3.21 -16.05 4.48
N GLU A 235 2.88 -15.34 3.41
CA GLU A 235 2.55 -15.91 2.11
C GLU A 235 3.58 -15.51 1.05
N VAL A 236 4.12 -16.50 0.35
CA VAL A 236 4.94 -16.30 -0.85
C VAL A 236 4.18 -16.88 -2.05
N ARG A 237 3.73 -15.99 -2.95
CA ARG A 237 2.85 -16.35 -4.08
C ARG A 237 3.57 -17.05 -5.22
N ASN A 238 4.89 -16.89 -5.32
CA ASN A 238 5.71 -17.51 -6.36
C ASN A 238 6.81 -18.34 -5.68
N GLU A 239 8.06 -18.16 -6.10
CA GLU A 239 9.20 -18.94 -5.63
C GLU A 239 9.77 -18.40 -4.32
N LEU A 240 10.13 -19.32 -3.42
CA LEU A 240 10.99 -19.07 -2.27
C LEU A 240 12.33 -19.78 -2.49
N LYS A 241 13.41 -19.01 -2.52
CA LYS A 241 14.79 -19.52 -2.63
C LYS A 241 15.65 -18.98 -1.48
N VAL A 242 16.29 -19.87 -0.74
CA VAL A 242 17.19 -19.49 0.35
C VAL A 242 18.53 -20.22 0.22
N ASN A 243 19.62 -19.48 0.23
CA ASN A 243 20.98 -20.02 0.35
C ASN A 243 21.47 -19.84 1.79
N GLY A 244 21.05 -20.73 2.66
CA GLY A 244 21.27 -20.63 4.10
C GLY A 244 20.18 -21.37 4.86
N ASN A 245 20.25 -21.32 6.19
CA ASN A 245 19.26 -21.98 7.03
C ASN A 245 17.94 -21.20 7.05
N VAL A 246 16.84 -21.93 7.13
CA VAL A 246 15.49 -21.40 7.28
C VAL A 246 14.96 -21.80 8.66
N LYS A 247 14.42 -20.83 9.40
CA LYS A 247 13.71 -21.07 10.64
C LYS A 247 12.30 -20.52 10.55
N ILE A 248 11.32 -21.34 10.89
CA ILE A 248 9.89 -20.99 10.80
C ILE A 248 9.27 -21.14 12.18
N LYS A 249 8.73 -20.03 12.67
CA LYS A 249 7.84 -19.93 13.82
C LYS A 249 6.52 -19.34 13.34
N GLY A 250 5.43 -20.09 13.36
CA GLY A 250 4.16 -19.68 12.76
C GLY A 250 3.90 -20.33 11.40
N GLU A 251 3.18 -19.66 10.52
CA GLU A 251 2.68 -20.26 9.27
C GLU A 251 3.39 -19.66 8.04
N LEU A 252 4.07 -20.50 7.27
CA LEU A 252 4.61 -20.14 5.97
C LEU A 252 3.85 -20.91 4.87
N LEU A 253 3.17 -20.16 4.01
CA LEU A 253 2.54 -20.67 2.79
C LEU A 253 3.36 -20.27 1.57
N VAL A 254 3.76 -21.25 0.74
CA VAL A 254 4.46 -21.02 -0.52
C VAL A 254 3.73 -21.72 -1.66
N HIS A 255 3.22 -20.92 -2.58
CA HIS A 255 2.45 -21.41 -3.74
C HIS A 255 3.36 -21.94 -4.85
N GLY A 256 4.58 -21.41 -4.98
CA GLY A 256 5.56 -21.84 -5.97
C GLY A 256 6.67 -22.71 -5.39
N ASN A 257 7.76 -22.85 -6.14
CA ASN A 257 8.86 -23.73 -5.75
C ASN A 257 9.51 -23.24 -4.43
N PHE A 258 9.75 -24.17 -3.53
CA PHE A 258 10.46 -23.96 -2.27
C PHE A 258 11.84 -24.61 -2.36
N THR A 259 12.89 -23.81 -2.41
CA THR A 259 14.29 -24.28 -2.55
C THR A 259 15.16 -23.73 -1.42
N VAL A 260 15.79 -24.62 -0.67
CA VAL A 260 16.69 -24.27 0.43
C VAL A 260 18.03 -24.99 0.31
N ASN A 261 19.11 -24.23 0.21
CA ASN A 261 20.49 -24.73 0.30
C ASN A 261 21.00 -24.58 1.74
N GLY A 262 20.44 -25.37 2.64
CA GLY A 262 20.68 -25.29 4.09
C GLY A 262 19.67 -26.13 4.85
N ASN A 263 19.69 -26.01 6.17
CA ASN A 263 18.76 -26.71 7.04
C ASN A 263 17.46 -25.90 7.18
N VAL A 264 16.33 -26.59 7.24
CA VAL A 264 15.01 -26.02 7.52
C VAL A 264 14.58 -26.52 8.88
N LYS A 265 14.23 -25.61 9.78
CA LYS A 265 13.66 -25.90 11.08
C LYS A 265 12.28 -25.29 11.20
N VAL A 266 11.29 -26.11 11.52
CA VAL A 266 9.91 -25.71 11.82
C VAL A 266 9.70 -25.93 13.31
N ASP A 267 9.47 -24.85 14.06
CA ASP A 267 9.30 -24.92 15.52
C ASP A 267 7.91 -25.55 15.88
N PRO A 268 7.77 -26.22 17.04
CA PRO A 268 6.52 -26.88 17.43
C PRO A 268 5.28 -25.98 17.30
N GLY A 269 4.23 -26.47 16.65
CA GLY A 269 2.99 -25.72 16.39
C GLY A 269 3.04 -24.76 15.20
N SER A 270 4.18 -24.68 14.50
CA SER A 270 4.33 -23.96 13.23
C SER A 270 3.87 -24.82 12.05
N LYS A 271 3.69 -24.19 10.89
CA LYS A 271 3.25 -24.87 9.67
C LYS A 271 4.07 -24.40 8.47
N LEU A 272 4.50 -25.36 7.67
CA LEU A 272 5.07 -25.13 6.35
C LEU A 272 4.14 -25.75 5.30
N ILE A 273 3.42 -24.92 4.56
CA ILE A 273 2.45 -25.33 3.55
C ILE A 273 3.04 -25.01 2.17
N LEU A 274 3.15 -26.03 1.32
CA LEU A 274 3.78 -25.93 0.01
C LEU A 274 2.85 -26.51 -1.05
N ASP A 275 2.52 -25.72 -2.07
CA ASP A 275 1.63 -26.16 -3.16
C ASP A 275 2.39 -26.70 -4.38
N ALA A 276 3.72 -26.52 -4.42
CA ALA A 276 4.57 -26.91 -5.53
C ALA A 276 5.83 -27.68 -5.09
N LYS A 277 6.86 -27.70 -5.94
CA LYS A 277 8.05 -28.52 -5.72
C LYS A 277 8.84 -28.03 -4.50
N ARG A 278 9.17 -28.98 -3.62
CA ARG A 278 10.07 -28.79 -2.49
C ARG A 278 11.46 -29.37 -2.79
N THR A 279 12.51 -28.59 -2.57
CA THR A 279 13.93 -29.00 -2.68
C THR A 279 14.70 -28.48 -1.47
N ILE A 280 15.21 -29.37 -0.63
CA ILE A 280 16.05 -29.02 0.54
C ILE A 280 17.34 -29.82 0.44
N HIS A 281 18.48 -29.13 0.43
CA HIS A 281 19.80 -29.76 0.35
C HIS A 281 20.40 -30.10 1.73
N GLY A 282 19.83 -29.56 2.82
CA GLY A 282 20.16 -29.90 4.21
C GLY A 282 19.10 -30.78 4.87
N THR A 283 18.97 -30.65 6.19
CA THR A 283 17.93 -31.36 6.97
C THR A 283 16.61 -30.60 7.00
N LEU A 284 15.50 -31.31 7.13
CA LEU A 284 14.25 -30.75 7.65
C LEU A 284 14.05 -31.30 9.06
N GLU A 285 13.96 -30.40 10.03
CA GLU A 285 13.46 -30.68 11.37
C GLU A 285 12.03 -30.13 11.47
N ASP A 286 11.07 -31.03 11.67
CA ASP A 286 9.65 -30.72 11.88
C ASP A 286 9.27 -31.30 13.25
N ALA A 287 8.64 -30.48 14.10
CA ALA A 287 8.42 -30.79 15.52
C ALA A 287 6.94 -30.85 15.91
#